data_AF-A0A5S9F1X2-F1
#
_entry.id   AF-A0A5S9F1X2-F1
#
_cell.length_a   1.000
_cell.length_b   1.000
_cell.length_c   1.000
_cell.angle_alpha   90.00
_cell.angle_beta   90.00
_cell.angle_gamma   90.00
#
_symmetry.space_group_name_H-M   'P 1'
#
loop_
_entity.id
_entity.type
_entity.pdbx_description
1 polymer ?
#
loop_
_entity_poly.entity_id
_entity_poly.type
_entity_poly.pdbx_seq_one_letter_code
_entity_poly.pdbx_strand_id
1 'polypeptide(L)'
;MKNGCLGLIKRQNGRTVSAVESEVKLQGIIVKMAIHNKGDTPIIATVDDQGQLLVRRFDGNFQSILRKKCHRKVSQLTFSPNGNYLAVFMKNQILLYNINRSEYYRHNEGIPLHLSYDSSEATSFSPNWEKIYVPNKDGVQIFDQSHFFSATQFEKKVTENQALFRNESQQLWPLQFIKLVENILKMHQK
;
A
#
# COMPACT_ATOMS: atom_id res chain seq x y z
N MET A 1 -26.56 10.55 -1.89
CA MET A 1 -25.25 10.07 -1.40
C MET A 1 -25.51 9.20 -0.18
N LYS A 2 -24.97 7.98 -0.12
CA LYS A 2 -24.99 7.18 1.11
C LYS A 2 -23.75 7.55 1.91
N ASN A 3 -23.92 8.05 3.13
CA ASN A 3 -22.79 8.34 4.02
C ASN A 3 -22.39 7.03 4.72
N GLY A 4 -21.13 6.65 4.62
CA GLY A 4 -20.56 5.57 5.43
C GLY A 4 -20.04 6.12 6.75
N CYS A 5 -20.41 5.52 7.87
CA CYS A 5 -19.85 5.89 9.16
C CYS A 5 -18.70 4.95 9.53
N LEU A 6 -17.65 5.49 10.14
CA LEU A 6 -16.59 4.70 10.73
C LEU A 6 -16.58 4.98 12.24
N GLY A 7 -16.81 3.93 13.01
CA GLY A 7 -16.81 3.99 14.47
C GLY A 7 -15.60 3.25 15.05
N LEU A 8 -14.98 3.83 16.07
CA LEU A 8 -14.06 3.14 16.96
C LEU A 8 -14.77 2.86 18.27
N ILE A 9 -14.78 1.60 18.69
CA ILE A 9 -15.41 1.16 19.94
C ILE A 9 -14.33 0.60 20.85
N LYS A 10 -14.10 1.26 21.99
CA LYS A 10 -13.26 0.73 23.05
C LYS A 10 -14.12 -0.13 23.97
N ARG A 11 -13.70 -1.38 24.19
CA ARG A 11 -14.34 -2.30 25.14
C ARG A 11 -13.39 -2.67 26.27
N GLN A 12 -13.92 -2.75 27.49
CA GLN A 12 -13.23 -3.24 28.67
C GLN A 12 -14.14 -4.25 29.36
N ASN A 13 -13.63 -5.46 29.62
CA ASN A 13 -14.40 -6.56 30.22
C ASN A 13 -15.72 -6.84 29.48
N GLY A 14 -15.68 -6.82 28.14
CA GLY A 14 -16.85 -7.03 27.28
C GLY A 14 -17.83 -5.86 27.18
N ARG A 15 -17.67 -4.80 27.97
CA ARG A 15 -18.54 -3.61 27.94
C ARG A 15 -17.91 -2.49 27.11
N THR A 16 -18.72 -1.80 26.32
CA THR A 16 -18.29 -0.56 25.64
C THR A 16 -18.02 0.52 26.69
N VAL A 17 -16.80 1.04 26.72
CA VAL A 17 -16.36 2.11 27.63
C VAL A 17 -16.23 3.45 26.92
N SER A 18 -16.00 3.45 25.61
CA SER A 18 -16.13 4.64 24.77
C SER A 18 -16.42 4.24 23.32
N ALA A 19 -17.14 5.11 22.62
CA ALA A 19 -17.36 5.01 21.19
C ALA A 19 -17.08 6.38 20.58
N VAL A 20 -16.27 6.40 19.53
CA VAL A 20 -16.00 7.61 18.73
C VAL A 20 -16.42 7.31 17.31
N GLU A 21 -17.47 7.98 16.85
CA GLU A 21 -17.92 7.91 15.47
C GLU A 21 -17.40 9.11 14.71
N SER A 22 -16.86 8.84 13.52
CA SER A 22 -16.59 9.86 12.53
C SER A 22 -17.50 9.62 11.34
N GLU A 23 -18.28 10.64 11.00
CA GLU A 23 -18.90 10.68 9.69
C GLU A 23 -17.79 10.71 8.64
N VAL A 24 -17.68 9.63 7.87
CA VAL A 24 -16.78 9.57 6.74
C VAL A 24 -17.61 9.95 5.53
N LYS A 25 -17.37 11.15 4.99
CA LYS A 25 -17.89 11.51 3.66
C LYS A 25 -17.18 10.67 2.60
N LEU A 26 -17.58 9.41 2.48
CA LEU A 26 -17.22 8.53 1.38
C LEU A 26 -18.18 8.76 0.21
N GLN A 27 -17.71 8.41 -0.98
CA GLN A 27 -18.52 8.51 -2.18
C GLN A 27 -19.41 7.26 -2.34
N GLY A 28 -19.05 6.15 -1.69
CA GLY A 28 -19.80 4.91 -1.68
C GLY A 28 -19.69 4.09 -0.39
N ILE A 29 -20.00 2.80 -0.48
CA ILE A 29 -19.99 1.86 0.65
C ILE A 29 -18.56 1.33 0.84
N ILE A 30 -18.07 1.26 2.08
CA ILE A 30 -16.76 0.64 2.38
C ILE A 30 -16.79 -0.84 2.01
N VAL A 31 -15.90 -1.27 1.11
CA VAL A 31 -15.80 -2.66 0.65
C VAL A 31 -14.56 -3.40 1.14
N LYS A 32 -13.51 -2.68 1.55
CA LYS A 32 -12.33 -3.25 2.23
C LYS A 32 -11.82 -2.31 3.31
N MET A 33 -11.23 -2.90 4.34
CA MET A 33 -10.63 -2.18 5.46
C MET A 33 -9.39 -2.92 5.94
N ALA A 34 -8.39 -2.16 6.38
CA ALA A 34 -7.25 -2.65 7.14
C ALA A 34 -7.01 -1.71 8.32
N ILE A 35 -6.52 -2.25 9.42
CA ILE A 35 -6.19 -1.49 10.63
C ILE A 35 -4.79 -1.90 11.08
N HIS A 36 -4.00 -0.92 11.53
CA HIS A 36 -2.71 -1.15 12.15
C HIS A 36 -2.56 -0.28 13.39
N ASN A 37 -2.13 -0.87 14.51
CA ASN A 37 -1.81 -0.13 15.73
C ASN A 37 -0.36 0.34 15.65
N LYS A 38 -0.15 1.61 15.29
CA LYS A 38 1.19 2.20 15.27
C LYS A 38 1.46 2.82 16.64
N GLY A 39 1.91 1.98 17.59
CA GLY A 39 1.87 2.33 19.01
C GLY A 39 0.42 2.40 19.49
N ASP A 40 0.08 3.44 20.25
CA ASP A 40 -1.29 3.66 20.77
C ASP A 40 -2.24 4.33 19.78
N THR A 41 -1.74 4.66 18.58
CA THR A 41 -2.48 5.41 17.57
C THR A 41 -2.89 4.49 16.43
N PRO A 42 -4.17 4.09 16.32
CA PRO A 42 -4.59 3.26 15.21
C PRO A 42 -4.55 4.04 13.90
N ILE A 43 -4.09 3.37 12.86
CA ILE A 43 -4.15 3.80 11.47
C ILE A 43 -5.14 2.88 10.76
N ILE A 44 -6.09 3.47 10.04
CA ILE A 44 -7.16 2.76 9.36
C ILE A 44 -7.10 3.11 7.88
N ALA A 45 -7.02 2.09 7.04
CA ALA A 45 -7.18 2.21 5.60
C ALA A 45 -8.55 1.65 5.21
N THR A 46 -9.30 2.40 4.42
CA THR A 46 -10.60 1.98 3.87
C THR A 46 -10.61 2.25 2.38
N VAL A 47 -11.30 1.40 1.63
CA VAL A 47 -11.67 1.69 0.24
C VAL A 47 -13.16 1.46 0.05
N ASP A 48 -13.81 2.36 -0.68
CA ASP A 48 -15.23 2.21 -1.05
C ASP A 48 -15.42 1.48 -2.40
N ASP A 49 -16.67 1.14 -2.71
CA ASP A 49 -17.07 0.51 -3.98
C ASP A 49 -16.80 1.38 -5.22
N GLN A 50 -16.54 2.67 -5.02
CA GLN A 50 -16.09 3.59 -6.06
C GLN A 50 -14.56 3.62 -6.17
N GLY A 51 -13.82 2.85 -5.37
CA GLY A 51 -12.36 2.84 -5.38
C GLY A 51 -11.72 4.04 -4.68
N GLN A 52 -12.46 4.80 -3.87
CA GLN A 52 -11.89 5.87 -3.05
C GLN A 52 -11.11 5.24 -1.87
N LEU A 53 -9.79 5.22 -1.97
CA LEU A 53 -8.90 4.87 -0.88
C LEU A 53 -8.75 6.06 0.07
N LEU A 54 -8.88 5.79 1.36
CA LEU A 54 -8.71 6.73 2.44
C LEU A 54 -7.92 6.08 3.56
N VAL A 55 -6.85 6.72 4.00
CA VAL A 55 -6.05 6.30 5.16
C VAL A 55 -6.13 7.40 6.19
N ARG A 56 -6.45 7.03 7.42
CA ARG A 56 -6.62 7.94 8.54
C ARG A 56 -5.87 7.47 9.76
N ARG A 57 -5.39 8.42 10.54
CA ARG A 57 -4.85 8.22 11.89
C ARG A 57 -5.90 8.65 12.90
N PHE A 58 -5.96 7.95 14.02
CA PHE A 58 -6.81 8.36 15.14
C PHE A 58 -5.97 8.63 16.39
N ASP A 59 -5.81 9.90 16.74
CA ASP A 59 -5.12 10.37 17.94
C ASP A 59 -6.08 11.15 18.87
N GLY A 60 -7.30 10.64 19.01
CA GLY A 60 -8.42 11.32 19.65
C GLY A 60 -9.35 12.00 18.64
N ASN A 61 -8.83 12.36 17.47
CA ASN A 61 -9.61 12.77 16.30
C ASN A 61 -9.12 12.03 15.05
N PHE A 62 -9.99 11.92 14.03
CA PHE A 62 -9.60 11.34 12.75
C PHE A 62 -8.88 12.35 11.88
N GLN A 63 -7.61 12.09 11.59
CA GLN A 63 -6.79 12.86 10.67
C GLN A 63 -6.60 12.09 9.37
N SER A 64 -6.81 12.73 8.23
CA SER A 64 -6.44 12.16 6.93
C SER A 64 -4.92 12.06 6.83
N ILE A 65 -4.44 10.97 6.22
CA ILE A 65 -3.03 10.78 5.85
C ILE A 65 -2.91 10.62 4.34
N LEU A 66 -3.84 9.88 3.73
CA LEU A 66 -3.84 9.57 2.31
C LEU A 66 -5.28 9.55 1.80
N ARG A 67 -5.51 10.23 0.67
CA ARG A 67 -6.74 10.12 -0.09
C ARG A 67 -6.41 9.94 -1.56
N LYS A 68 -6.75 8.78 -2.13
CA LYS A 68 -6.46 8.45 -3.54
C LYS A 68 -7.62 7.71 -4.18
N LYS A 69 -7.78 7.91 -5.49
CA LYS A 69 -8.73 7.15 -6.30
C LYS A 69 -7.98 5.98 -6.93
N CYS A 70 -8.38 4.77 -6.59
CA CYS A 70 -7.92 3.56 -7.25
C CYS A 70 -8.72 3.40 -8.55
N HIS A 71 -8.02 3.21 -9.67
CA HIS A 71 -8.65 3.06 -10.99
C HIS A 71 -9.14 1.63 -11.28
N ARG A 72 -8.92 0.71 -10.34
CA ARG A 72 -9.31 -0.70 -10.45
C ARG A 72 -9.90 -1.17 -9.13
N LYS A 73 -10.67 -2.25 -9.19
CA LYS A 73 -11.25 -2.90 -8.01
C LYS A 73 -10.12 -3.32 -7.07
N VAL A 74 -10.19 -2.85 -5.83
CA VAL A 74 -9.27 -3.23 -4.76
C VAL A 74 -9.75 -4.56 -4.16
N SER A 75 -8.91 -5.59 -4.25
CA SER A 75 -9.19 -6.90 -3.64
C SER A 75 -8.79 -6.92 -2.18
N GLN A 76 -7.71 -6.24 -1.79
CA GLN A 76 -7.19 -6.27 -0.43
C GLN A 76 -6.39 -5.01 -0.06
N LEU A 77 -6.41 -4.69 1.24
CA LEU A 77 -5.57 -3.69 1.88
C LEU A 77 -4.79 -4.37 3.01
N THR A 78 -3.54 -4.00 3.20
CA THR A 78 -2.75 -4.52 4.31
C THR A 78 -1.59 -3.61 4.66
N PHE A 79 -1.35 -3.42 5.96
CA PHE A 79 -0.26 -2.61 6.48
C PHE A 79 0.97 -3.48 6.72
N SER A 80 2.15 -2.89 6.48
CA SER A 80 3.41 -3.49 6.91
C SER A 80 3.45 -3.63 8.44
N PRO A 81 4.26 -4.55 9.00
CA PRO A 81 4.27 -4.83 10.44
C PRO A 81 4.74 -3.63 11.29
N ASN A 82 5.45 -2.68 10.66
CA ASN A 82 5.86 -1.43 11.28
C ASN A 82 4.86 -0.28 11.04
N GLY A 83 3.76 -0.51 10.31
CA GLY A 83 2.74 0.46 9.97
C GLY A 83 3.19 1.60 9.04
N ASN A 84 4.40 1.52 8.49
CA ASN A 84 4.98 2.58 7.66
C ASN A 84 4.53 2.51 6.19
N TYR A 85 4.05 1.35 5.75
CA TYR A 85 3.59 1.13 4.39
C TYR A 85 2.19 0.52 4.37
N LEU A 86 1.45 0.84 3.32
CA LEU A 86 0.18 0.21 2.99
C LEU A 86 0.30 -0.39 1.60
N ALA A 87 0.06 -1.69 1.48
CA ALA A 87 -0.11 -2.34 0.21
C ALA A 87 -1.59 -2.37 -0.18
N VAL A 88 -1.86 -2.04 -1.43
CA VAL A 88 -3.17 -2.03 -2.05
C VAL A 88 -3.14 -3.00 -3.22
N PHE A 89 -3.85 -4.10 -3.06
CA PHE A 89 -3.97 -5.12 -4.09
C PHE A 89 -5.15 -4.80 -4.99
N MET A 90 -4.88 -4.79 -6.29
CA MET A 90 -5.85 -4.66 -7.36
C MET A 90 -5.64 -5.82 -8.34
N LYS A 91 -6.67 -6.11 -9.15
CA LYS A 91 -6.69 -7.25 -10.09
C LYS A 91 -5.37 -7.50 -10.84
N ASN A 92 -4.67 -6.45 -11.25
CA ASN A 92 -3.45 -6.57 -12.06
C ASN A 92 -2.26 -5.80 -11.49
N GLN A 93 -2.39 -5.26 -10.28
CA GLN A 93 -1.40 -4.34 -9.75
C GLN A 93 -1.37 -4.36 -8.22
N ILE A 94 -0.16 -4.34 -7.67
CA ILE A 94 0.06 -4.08 -6.24
C ILE A 94 0.69 -2.71 -6.13
N LEU A 95 0.03 -1.80 -5.42
CA LEU A 95 0.56 -0.47 -5.10
C LEU A 95 1.01 -0.42 -3.66
N LEU A 96 2.18 0.15 -3.42
CA LEU A 96 2.70 0.41 -2.09
C LEU A 96 2.70 1.91 -1.81
N TYR A 97 2.05 2.32 -0.72
CA TYR A 97 2.05 3.70 -0.25
C TYR A 97 2.91 3.82 1.00
N ASN A 98 3.77 4.83 1.04
CA ASN A 98 4.46 5.23 2.27
C ASN A 98 3.51 6.11 3.10
N ILE A 99 3.15 5.62 4.29
CA ILE A 99 2.18 6.24 5.21
C ILE A 99 2.84 7.26 6.14
N ASN A 100 4.17 7.30 6.20
CA ASN A 100 4.90 8.27 7.01
C ASN A 100 5.16 9.58 6.28
N ARG A 101 5.12 9.58 4.94
CA ARG A 101 5.24 10.82 4.17
C ARG A 101 3.92 11.58 4.28
N SER A 102 3.94 12.67 5.04
CA SER A 102 2.79 13.55 5.21
C SER A 102 2.33 14.16 3.89
N GLU A 103 1.12 14.71 3.91
CA GLU A 103 0.26 15.15 2.80
C GLU A 103 0.87 16.17 1.80
N TYR A 104 2.17 16.50 1.89
CA TYR A 104 2.82 17.50 1.05
C TYR A 104 3.23 17.03 -0.35
N TYR A 105 3.24 15.72 -0.61
CA TYR A 105 3.45 15.22 -1.97
C TYR A 105 2.09 14.99 -2.64
N ARG A 106 1.62 15.99 -3.41
CA ARG A 106 0.52 15.83 -4.37
C ARG A 106 0.69 14.57 -5.26
N HIS A 107 1.95 14.15 -5.43
CA HIS A 107 2.39 12.94 -6.14
C HIS A 107 2.73 11.77 -5.21
N ASN A 108 1.96 11.49 -4.16
CA ASN A 108 2.03 10.18 -3.49
C ASN A 108 1.36 9.10 -4.38
N GLU A 109 1.91 8.96 -5.59
CA GLU A 109 1.57 7.91 -6.54
C GLU A 109 2.20 6.64 -5.98
N GLY A 110 1.35 5.70 -5.55
CA GLY A 110 1.83 4.46 -4.94
C GLY A 110 2.87 3.79 -5.85
N ILE A 111 3.89 3.20 -5.24
CA ILE A 111 4.95 2.53 -5.98
C ILE A 111 4.37 1.21 -6.51
N PRO A 112 4.35 0.98 -7.83
CA PRO A 112 3.91 -0.31 -8.37
C PRO A 112 4.95 -1.37 -8.04
N LEU A 113 4.55 -2.41 -7.28
CA LEU A 113 5.43 -3.55 -6.96
C LEU A 113 5.28 -4.69 -7.96
N HIS A 114 4.10 -4.83 -8.53
CA HIS A 114 3.79 -5.92 -9.46
C HIS A 114 2.77 -5.45 -10.48
N LEU A 115 2.99 -5.82 -11.74
CA LEU A 115 2.07 -5.63 -12.85
C LEU A 115 1.94 -6.99 -13.55
N SER A 116 0.97 -7.80 -13.15
CA SER A 116 0.63 -9.03 -13.87
C SER A 116 -0.72 -8.87 -14.53
N TYR A 117 -0.84 -9.42 -15.73
CA TYR A 117 -2.07 -9.37 -16.50
C TYR A 117 -3.20 -10.24 -15.90
N ASP A 118 -2.86 -11.14 -14.96
CA ASP A 118 -3.73 -12.26 -14.59
C ASP A 118 -3.62 -12.67 -13.11
N SER A 119 -3.47 -11.69 -12.20
CA SER A 119 -3.45 -11.97 -10.77
C SER A 119 -4.89 -12.22 -10.28
N SER A 120 -5.16 -13.45 -9.87
CA SER A 120 -6.38 -13.80 -9.15
C SER A 120 -6.47 -13.07 -7.81
N GLU A 121 -7.68 -12.86 -7.29
CA GLU A 121 -7.97 -11.97 -6.14
C GLU A 121 -7.29 -12.36 -4.80
N ALA A 122 -6.55 -13.47 -4.75
CA ALA A 122 -6.03 -14.11 -3.53
C ALA A 122 -4.53 -13.89 -3.27
N THR A 123 -4.02 -12.68 -3.48
CA THR A 123 -2.62 -12.35 -3.14
C THR A 123 -2.46 -12.14 -1.63
N SER A 124 -1.36 -12.59 -1.02
CA SER A 124 -1.11 -12.35 0.41
C SER A 124 0.36 -12.06 0.72
N PHE A 125 0.62 -11.37 1.83
CA PHE A 125 1.97 -11.26 2.40
C PHE A 125 2.19 -12.32 3.47
N SER A 126 3.44 -12.74 3.67
CA SER A 126 3.85 -13.40 4.91
C SER A 126 3.63 -12.47 6.12
N PRO A 127 3.46 -13.01 7.34
CA PRO A 127 3.23 -12.19 8.54
C PRO A 127 4.32 -11.15 8.81
N ASN A 128 5.58 -11.51 8.53
CA ASN A 128 6.74 -10.61 8.63
C ASN A 128 6.93 -9.70 7.41
N TRP A 129 6.01 -9.77 6.45
CA TRP A 129 6.05 -9.09 5.16
C TRP A 129 7.22 -9.45 4.24
N GLU A 130 8.19 -10.28 4.64
CA GLU A 130 9.33 -10.64 3.80
C GLU A 130 8.99 -11.34 2.48
N LYS A 131 7.77 -11.88 2.34
CA LYS A 131 7.35 -12.58 1.12
C LYS A 131 5.96 -12.16 0.65
N ILE A 132 5.76 -12.15 -0.66
CA ILE A 132 4.46 -12.02 -1.31
C ILE A 132 4.14 -13.32 -2.03
N TYR A 133 2.94 -13.86 -1.81
CA TYR A 133 2.41 -15.02 -2.51
C TYR A 133 1.39 -14.54 -3.54
N VAL A 134 1.73 -14.68 -4.83
CA VAL A 134 0.90 -14.28 -5.97
C VAL A 134 0.43 -15.52 -6.71
N PRO A 135 -0.82 -15.95 -6.54
CA PRO A 135 -1.38 -17.03 -7.34
C PRO A 135 -1.55 -16.61 -8.81
N ASN A 136 -1.14 -17.48 -9.73
CA ASN A 136 -1.32 -17.35 -11.17
C ASN A 136 -1.82 -18.67 -11.77
N LYS A 137 -1.98 -18.71 -13.09
CA LYS A 137 -2.45 -19.90 -13.81
C LYS A 137 -1.52 -21.12 -13.71
N ASP A 138 -0.24 -20.90 -13.43
CA ASP A 138 0.82 -21.91 -13.42
C ASP A 138 1.22 -22.33 -11.98
N GLY A 139 0.61 -21.75 -10.95
CA GLY A 139 0.89 -22.02 -9.54
C GLY A 139 0.92 -20.78 -8.65
N VAL A 140 1.79 -20.77 -7.64
CA VAL A 140 1.99 -19.63 -6.73
C VAL A 140 3.40 -19.08 -6.92
N GLN A 141 3.51 -17.83 -7.38
CA GLN A 141 4.78 -17.11 -7.40
C GLN A 141 5.07 -16.53 -6.02
N ILE A 142 6.31 -16.68 -5.56
CA ILE A 142 6.78 -16.18 -4.28
C ILE A 142 7.81 -15.09 -4.55
N PHE A 143 7.53 -13.86 -4.12
CA PHE A 143 8.44 -12.73 -4.24
C PHE A 143 9.06 -12.41 -2.89
N ASP A 144 10.37 -12.26 -2.84
CA ASP A 144 11.09 -11.80 -1.65
C ASP A 144 11.03 -10.26 -1.57
N GLN A 145 10.59 -9.70 -0.44
CA GLN A 145 10.44 -8.26 -0.23
C GLN A 145 11.76 -7.52 0.03
N SER A 146 12.89 -8.20 0.25
CA SER A 146 14.21 -7.53 0.28
C SER A 146 14.49 -6.69 -0.98
N HIS A 147 13.76 -6.97 -2.07
CA HIS A 147 13.78 -6.20 -3.31
C HIS A 147 13.07 -4.84 -3.25
N PHE A 148 12.26 -4.56 -2.22
CA PHE A 148 11.35 -3.41 -2.23
C PHE A 148 11.48 -2.47 -1.00
N PHE A 149 12.07 -2.92 0.12
CA PHE A 149 11.92 -2.23 1.41
C PHE A 149 13.19 -1.69 2.08
N SER A 150 14.36 -1.82 1.45
CA SER A 150 15.54 -1.08 1.86
C SER A 150 16.14 -0.41 0.65
N ALA A 151 16.17 0.93 0.63
CA ALA A 151 16.82 1.69 -0.43
C ALA A 151 18.28 1.21 -0.60
N THR A 152 18.97 0.95 0.50
CA THR A 152 20.35 0.44 0.51
C THR A 152 20.48 -0.99 0.00
N GLN A 153 19.58 -1.91 0.37
CA GLN A 153 19.62 -3.29 -0.13
C GLN A 153 19.15 -3.40 -1.58
N PHE A 154 18.20 -2.55 -1.98
CA PHE A 154 17.74 -2.39 -3.34
C PHE A 154 18.87 -1.84 -4.23
N GLU A 155 19.51 -0.74 -3.83
CA GLU A 155 20.69 -0.19 -4.53
C GLU A 155 21.83 -1.21 -4.62
N LYS A 156 22.11 -1.91 -3.52
CA LYS A 156 23.11 -2.99 -3.47
C LYS A 156 22.77 -4.09 -4.47
N LYS A 157 21.55 -4.62 -4.48
CA LYS A 157 21.14 -5.69 -5.39
C LYS A 157 21.01 -5.23 -6.85
N VAL A 158 20.58 -4.00 -7.13
CA VAL A 158 20.60 -3.41 -8.49
C VAL A 158 22.03 -3.34 -9.02
N THR A 159 22.99 -3.01 -8.15
CA THR A 159 24.41 -2.99 -8.46
C THR A 159 24.97 -4.41 -8.66
N GLU A 160 24.59 -5.36 -7.80
CA GLU A 160 25.02 -6.77 -7.90
C GLU A 160 24.45 -7.48 -9.14
N ASN A 161 23.25 -7.09 -9.59
CA ASN A 161 22.54 -7.70 -10.71
C ASN A 161 22.53 -6.80 -11.96
N GLN A 162 23.43 -5.80 -12.02
CA GLN A 162 23.46 -4.78 -13.08
C GLN A 162 23.58 -5.39 -14.49
N ALA A 163 24.20 -6.58 -14.60
CA ALA A 163 24.32 -7.34 -15.84
C ALA A 163 22.98 -7.94 -16.32
N LEU A 164 22.08 -8.34 -15.40
CA LEU A 164 20.74 -8.84 -15.73
C LEU A 164 19.80 -7.71 -16.20
N PHE A 165 20.07 -6.48 -15.77
CA PHE A 165 19.28 -5.29 -16.15
C PHE A 165 19.80 -4.60 -17.42
N ARG A 166 20.97 -5.00 -17.93
CA ARG A 166 21.44 -4.64 -19.27
C ARG A 166 20.93 -5.69 -20.26
N ASN A 167 19.76 -5.45 -20.84
CA ASN A 167 19.35 -6.22 -21.99
C ASN A 167 20.02 -5.63 -23.25
N GLU A 168 20.85 -6.42 -23.93
CA GLU A 168 21.45 -6.08 -25.23
C GLU A 168 20.38 -5.93 -26.36
N SER A 169 19.11 -6.24 -26.10
CA SER A 169 18.03 -6.29 -27.09
C SER A 169 16.85 -5.32 -26.89
N GLN A 170 17.06 -4.15 -26.26
CA GLN A 170 16.12 -3.00 -26.28
C GLN A 170 14.61 -3.28 -26.07
N GLN A 171 14.21 -4.25 -25.24
CA GLN A 171 12.81 -4.37 -24.82
C GLN A 171 12.56 -3.59 -23.50
N LEU A 172 11.66 -2.62 -23.62
CA LEU A 172 11.50 -1.37 -22.86
C LEU A 172 11.08 -1.44 -21.38
N TRP A 173 11.35 -2.52 -20.64
CA TRP A 173 10.87 -2.66 -19.26
C TRP A 173 11.79 -2.08 -18.14
N PRO A 174 13.12 -1.99 -18.28
CA PRO A 174 13.97 -1.44 -17.22
C PRO A 174 14.09 0.10 -17.22
N LEU A 175 13.96 0.76 -18.38
CA LEU A 175 14.35 2.18 -18.53
C LEU A 175 13.40 3.17 -17.83
N GLN A 176 12.11 2.85 -17.72
CA GLN A 176 11.15 3.72 -17.03
C GLN A 176 11.32 3.67 -15.51
N PHE A 177 11.65 2.49 -14.97
CA PHE A 177 11.90 2.31 -13.54
C PHE A 177 13.23 2.94 -13.11
N ILE A 178 14.29 2.78 -13.92
CA ILE A 178 15.59 3.42 -13.65
C ILE A 178 15.48 4.95 -13.72
N LYS A 179 14.82 5.53 -14.74
CA LYS A 179 14.59 6.98 -14.79
C LYS A 179 13.77 7.52 -13.61
N LEU A 180 12.79 6.75 -13.15
CA LEU A 180 11.99 7.10 -11.97
C LEU A 180 12.87 7.11 -10.71
N VAL A 181 13.70 6.09 -10.53
CA VAL A 181 14.64 5.96 -9.40
C VAL A 181 15.70 7.06 -9.43
N GLU A 182 16.29 7.35 -10.59
CA GLU A 182 17.27 8.44 -10.75
C GLU A 182 16.68 9.82 -10.41
N ASN A 183 15.43 10.07 -10.82
CA ASN A 183 14.75 11.31 -10.50
C ASN A 183 14.45 11.43 -9.00
N ILE A 184 14.06 10.32 -8.36
CA ILE A 184 13.86 10.27 -6.91
C ILE A 184 15.18 10.57 -6.19
N LEU A 185 16.29 9.96 -6.58
CA LEU A 185 17.59 10.17 -5.94
C LEU A 185 18.11 11.60 -6.12
N LYS A 186 17.95 12.20 -7.32
CA LYS A 186 18.31 13.60 -7.57
C LYS A 186 17.52 14.60 -6.71
N MET A 187 16.29 14.26 -6.32
CA MET A 187 15.49 15.08 -5.40
C MET A 187 15.94 15.01 -3.94
N HIS A 188 16.80 14.04 -3.57
CA HIS A 188 17.32 13.88 -2.19
C HIS A 188 18.74 14.45 -2.01
N GLN A 189 19.35 14.99 -3.08
CA GLN A 189 20.69 15.59 -3.07
C GLN A 189 20.67 17.13 -3.13
N LYS A 190 19.50 17.76 -2.98
CA LYS A 190 19.33 19.19 -2.77
C LYS A 190 18.66 19.43 -1.42
#